data_AF-A0A4U6RUT6-F1
#
_entry.id   AF-A0A4U6RUT6-F1
#
_cell.length_a   1.000
_cell.length_b   1.000
_cell.length_c   1.000
_cell.angle_alpha   90.00
_cell.angle_beta   90.00
_cell.angle_gamma   90.00
#
_symmetry.space_group_name_H-M   'P 1'
#
loop_
_entity.id
_entity.type
_entity.pdbx_description
1 polymer ?
#
loop_
_entity_poly.entity_id
_entity_poly.type
_entity_poly.pdbx_seq_one_letter_code
_entity_poly.pdbx_strand_id
1 'polypeptide(L)'
;MTTIDLQIEAMAERWPGFKIIERGVSHVEWRGLLAPDKREHLVRVKHRIPMVLENISLHDAQPRVQVLKPLLERHPDYEEGPIPHAYVNKAEPTLPYLCLFSPTLREWDINDLIAHTTIHWAAQWLYFYEGWLVTKKWRGGGRHVNAQDEEKRLEPARSPI
;
A
#
# COMPACT_ATOMS: atom_id res chain seq x y z
N MET A 1 13.23 15.03 -9.75
CA MET A 1 12.32 14.93 -8.60
C MET A 1 10.93 14.73 -9.16
N THR A 2 10.27 13.65 -8.78
CA THR A 2 8.93 13.32 -9.28
C THR A 2 7.91 14.30 -8.71
N THR A 3 6.95 14.75 -9.52
CA THR A 3 5.88 15.69 -9.14
C THR A 3 4.52 14.99 -9.13
N ILE A 4 3.51 15.61 -8.50
CA ILE A 4 2.14 15.08 -8.52
C ILE A 4 1.59 15.03 -9.95
N ASP A 5 1.89 16.03 -10.78
CA ASP A 5 1.44 16.04 -12.18
C ASP A 5 2.07 14.88 -12.97
N LEU A 6 3.36 14.61 -12.77
CA LEU A 6 4.03 13.47 -13.40
C LEU A 6 3.43 12.13 -12.95
N GLN A 7 3.08 12.01 -11.66
CA GLN A 7 2.40 10.81 -11.15
C GLN A 7 1.01 10.64 -11.77
N ILE A 8 0.28 11.74 -11.96
CA ILE A 8 -1.05 11.74 -12.59
C ILE A 8 -0.95 11.32 -14.06
N GLU A 9 -0.02 11.89 -14.82
CA GLU A 9 0.21 11.57 -16.23
C GLU A 9 0.54 10.09 -16.42
N ALA A 10 1.51 9.58 -15.65
CA ALA A 10 1.89 8.17 -15.69
C ALA A 10 0.74 7.23 -15.31
N MET A 11 -0.07 7.61 -14.31
CA MET A 11 -1.25 6.84 -13.91
C MET A 11 -2.31 6.82 -15.01
N ALA A 12 -2.58 7.96 -15.65
CA ALA A 12 -3.57 8.07 -16.72
C ALA A 12 -3.15 7.28 -17.97
N GLU A 13 -1.86 7.28 -18.31
CA GLU A 13 -1.32 6.54 -19.44
C GLU A 13 -1.41 5.02 -19.23
N ARG A 14 -0.95 4.54 -18.06
CA ARG A 14 -0.81 3.09 -17.82
C ARG A 14 -2.05 2.44 -17.22
N TRP A 15 -2.79 3.16 -16.39
CA TRP A 15 -3.95 2.68 -15.67
C TRP A 15 -5.15 3.62 -15.87
N PRO A 16 -5.66 3.79 -17.10
CA PRO A 16 -6.72 4.77 -17.40
C PRO A 16 -8.05 4.52 -16.64
N GLY A 17 -8.22 3.33 -16.07
CA GLY A 17 -9.33 2.98 -15.17
C GLY A 17 -9.21 3.56 -13.76
N PHE A 18 -8.03 3.99 -13.32
CA PHE A 18 -7.82 4.67 -12.04
C PHE A 18 -8.16 6.16 -12.17
N LYS A 19 -9.26 6.56 -11.55
CA LYS A 19 -9.75 7.95 -11.56
C LYS A 19 -9.26 8.71 -10.34
N ILE A 20 -8.91 9.97 -10.52
CA ILE A 20 -8.57 10.87 -9.43
C ILE A 20 -9.85 11.17 -8.63
N ILE A 21 -9.75 11.06 -7.32
CA ILE A 21 -10.81 11.42 -6.37
C ILE A 21 -10.50 12.76 -5.71
N GLU A 22 -9.23 12.96 -5.37
CA GLU A 22 -8.74 14.18 -4.72
C GLU A 22 -7.30 14.43 -5.18
N ARG A 23 -6.92 15.70 -5.31
CA ARG A 23 -5.53 16.09 -5.52
C ARG A 23 -5.24 17.44 -4.90
N GLY A 24 -4.00 17.64 -4.50
CA GLY A 24 -3.45 18.92 -4.10
C GLY A 24 -2.02 19.07 -4.61
N VAL A 25 -1.34 20.11 -4.14
CA VAL A 25 0.02 20.45 -4.60
C VAL A 25 1.03 19.33 -4.34
N SER A 26 0.86 18.58 -3.25
CA SER A 26 1.80 17.54 -2.80
C SER A 26 1.15 16.18 -2.58
N HIS A 27 -0.11 15.98 -2.95
CA HIS A 27 -0.79 14.71 -2.76
C HIS A 27 -1.83 14.43 -3.86
N VAL A 28 -2.19 13.16 -3.98
CA VAL A 28 -3.23 12.68 -4.90
C VAL A 28 -3.82 11.37 -4.40
N GLU A 29 -5.13 11.22 -4.55
CA GLU A 29 -5.88 9.99 -4.33
C GLU A 29 -6.47 9.50 -5.66
N TRP A 30 -6.27 8.22 -5.96
CA TRP A 30 -6.97 7.52 -7.03
C TRP A 30 -7.88 6.43 -6.50
N ARG A 31 -8.91 6.11 -7.29
CA ARG A 31 -9.69 4.88 -7.17
C ARG A 31 -9.80 4.18 -8.51
N GLY A 32 -9.61 2.87 -8.50
CA GLY A 32 -9.71 2.03 -9.69
C GLY A 32 -9.99 0.59 -9.34
N LEU A 33 -10.34 -0.20 -10.36
CA LEU A 33 -10.56 -1.64 -10.22
C LEU A 33 -9.27 -2.39 -10.53
N LEU A 34 -8.97 -3.40 -9.73
CA LEU A 34 -7.98 -4.44 -10.01
C LEU A 34 -8.68 -5.80 -10.01
N ALA A 35 -8.48 -6.58 -11.07
CA ALA A 35 -9.04 -7.91 -11.22
C ALA A 35 -7.92 -8.90 -11.60
N PRO A 36 -7.04 -9.27 -10.65
CA PRO A 36 -5.85 -10.03 -10.97
C PRO A 36 -6.10 -11.52 -11.27
N ASP A 37 -7.18 -12.11 -10.72
CA ASP A 37 -7.68 -13.43 -11.15
C ASP A 37 -9.21 -13.48 -11.21
N LYS A 38 -9.90 -13.91 -10.14
CA LYS A 38 -11.35 -14.20 -10.20
C LYS A 38 -12.22 -13.05 -9.74
N ARG A 39 -11.69 -12.11 -8.97
CA ARG A 39 -12.49 -11.11 -8.28
C ARG A 39 -12.03 -9.70 -8.60
N GLU A 40 -13.01 -8.85 -8.92
CA GLU A 40 -12.77 -7.41 -9.02
C GLU A 40 -12.67 -6.79 -7.63
N HIS A 41 -11.63 -5.98 -7.45
CA HIS A 41 -11.34 -5.25 -6.24
C HIS A 41 -11.31 -3.75 -6.54
N LEU A 42 -12.21 -2.99 -5.92
CA LEU A 42 -12.14 -1.53 -5.90
C LEU A 42 -11.06 -1.11 -4.91
N VAL A 43 -10.02 -0.46 -5.42
CA VAL A 43 -8.83 -0.07 -4.65
C VAL A 43 -8.74 1.45 -4.56
N ARG A 44 -8.39 1.94 -3.37
CA ARG A 44 -8.01 3.33 -3.10
C ARG A 44 -6.50 3.42 -2.97
N VAL A 45 -5.88 4.36 -3.66
CA VAL A 45 -4.45 4.62 -3.62
C VAL A 45 -4.22 6.08 -3.28
N LYS A 46 -3.60 6.34 -2.14
CA LYS A 46 -3.18 7.69 -1.72
C LYS A 46 -1.67 7.80 -1.81
N HIS A 47 -1.19 8.82 -2.49
CA HIS A 47 0.23 9.16 -2.55
C HIS A 47 0.44 10.61 -2.13
N ARG A 48 1.50 10.85 -1.36
CA ARG A 48 1.95 12.18 -0.96
C ARG A 48 3.45 12.26 -1.22
N ILE A 49 3.88 13.38 -1.79
CA ILE A 49 5.30 13.72 -1.90
C ILE A 49 5.73 14.39 -0.59
N PRO A 50 6.72 13.81 0.11
CA PRO A 50 7.29 14.41 1.32
C PRO A 50 7.92 15.76 1.04
N MET A 51 7.75 16.73 1.95
CA MET A 51 8.49 17.98 1.85
C MET A 51 9.90 17.80 2.42
N VAL A 52 10.90 18.48 1.84
CA VAL A 52 12.35 18.33 2.17
C VAL A 52 12.68 18.52 3.65
N LEU A 53 11.88 19.28 4.39
CA LEU A 53 12.06 19.55 5.82
C LEU A 53 11.35 18.55 6.74
N GLU A 54 10.62 17.59 6.17
CA GLU A 54 9.92 16.55 6.93
C GLU A 54 10.89 15.41 7.24
N ASN A 55 11.24 15.21 8.51
CA ASN A 55 12.02 14.05 8.96
C ASN A 55 11.14 12.79 8.98
N ILE A 56 10.81 12.28 7.80
CA ILE A 56 9.94 11.12 7.63
C ILE A 56 10.72 9.89 7.17
N SER A 57 10.27 8.72 7.60
CA SER A 57 10.83 7.46 7.10
C SER A 57 10.24 7.08 5.74
N LEU A 58 10.93 6.22 4.98
CA LEU A 58 10.39 5.63 3.74
C LEU A 58 9.07 4.88 4.00
N HIS A 59 8.92 4.28 5.19
CA HIS A 59 7.68 3.62 5.61
C HIS A 59 6.52 4.61 5.76
N ASP A 60 6.79 5.84 6.21
CA ASP A 60 5.76 6.88 6.36
C ASP A 60 5.41 7.49 5.01
N ALA A 61 6.43 7.66 4.15
CA ALA A 61 6.33 8.18 2.80
C ALA A 61 5.61 7.24 1.82
N GLN A 62 5.60 5.93 2.10
CA GLN A 62 5.10 4.95 1.15
C GLN A 62 3.62 5.22 0.79
N PRO A 63 3.22 4.94 -0.45
CA PRO A 63 1.83 5.04 -0.88
C PRO A 63 0.91 4.17 -0.03
N ARG A 64 -0.26 4.70 0.32
CA ARG A 64 -1.27 3.96 1.09
C ARG A 64 -2.27 3.33 0.12
N VAL A 65 -2.32 2.01 0.11
CA VAL A 65 -3.22 1.24 -0.75
C VAL A 65 -4.22 0.47 0.10
N GLN A 66 -5.51 0.56 -0.22
CA GLN A 66 -6.60 -0.06 0.53
C GLN A 66 -7.63 -0.66 -0.41
N VAL A 67 -8.22 -1.79 -0.03
CA VAL A 67 -9.30 -2.43 -0.78
C VAL A 67 -10.63 -1.98 -0.18
N LEU A 68 -11.41 -1.23 -0.97
CA LEU A 68 -12.70 -0.69 -0.55
C LEU A 68 -13.83 -1.71 -0.73
N LYS A 69 -13.81 -2.47 -1.84
CA LYS A 69 -14.83 -3.48 -2.16
C LYS A 69 -14.20 -4.63 -2.94
N PRO A 70 -14.56 -5.89 -2.62
CA PRO A 70 -15.07 -6.31 -1.31
C PRO A 70 -14.13 -5.87 -0.18
N LEU A 71 -14.62 -5.80 1.06
CA LEU A 71 -13.70 -5.67 2.19
C LEU A 71 -12.86 -6.95 2.32
N LEU A 72 -11.60 -6.79 2.73
CA LEU A 72 -10.72 -7.93 3.02
C LEU A 72 -11.28 -8.75 4.18
N GLU A 73 -11.30 -10.07 3.97
CA GLU A 73 -11.74 -11.05 4.94
C GLU A 73 -10.65 -11.30 5.97
N ARG A 74 -11.07 -11.46 7.23
CA ARG A 74 -10.16 -11.71 8.35
C ARG A 74 -10.27 -13.16 8.78
N HIS A 75 -9.18 -13.90 8.69
CA HIS A 75 -9.09 -15.31 9.04
C HIS A 75 -7.96 -15.52 10.05
N PRO A 76 -8.18 -15.27 11.36
CA PRO A 76 -7.15 -15.40 12.39
C PRO A 76 -6.69 -16.85 12.61
N ASP A 77 -7.44 -17.82 12.10
CA ASP A 77 -7.15 -19.25 12.14
C ASP A 77 -6.23 -19.72 11.00
N TYR A 78 -5.92 -18.87 10.02
CA TYR A 78 -5.01 -19.21 8.92
C TYR A 78 -3.56 -18.96 9.35
N GLU A 79 -2.61 -19.63 8.68
CA GLU A 79 -1.18 -19.62 9.05
C GLU A 79 -0.60 -18.20 9.19
N GLU A 80 -1.10 -17.25 8.39
CA GLU A 80 -0.65 -15.85 8.33
C GLU A 80 -1.79 -14.85 8.59
N GLY A 81 -2.80 -15.29 9.34
CA GLY A 81 -3.95 -14.48 9.72
C GLY A 81 -3.61 -13.29 10.63
N PRO A 82 -4.54 -12.33 10.80
CA PRO A 82 -5.89 -12.33 10.23
C PRO A 82 -5.97 -11.84 8.79
N ILE A 83 -5.00 -11.03 8.33
CA ILE A 83 -4.81 -10.65 6.92
C ILE A 83 -3.29 -10.63 6.69
N PRO A 84 -2.77 -11.39 5.71
CA PRO A 84 -1.33 -11.45 5.48
C PRO A 84 -0.81 -10.10 4.96
N HIS A 85 0.33 -9.63 5.45
CA HIS A 85 1.03 -8.44 4.92
C HIS A 85 0.13 -7.19 4.78
N ALA A 86 -0.49 -6.78 5.89
CA ALA A 86 -1.25 -5.54 5.96
C ALA A 86 -0.92 -4.75 7.25
N TYR A 87 -0.84 -3.43 7.14
CA TYR A 87 -0.63 -2.52 8.26
C TYR A 87 -1.96 -2.04 8.83
N VAL A 88 -2.01 -1.86 10.15
CA VAL A 88 -3.22 -1.36 10.81
C VAL A 88 -3.48 0.09 10.42
N ASN A 89 -4.70 0.37 9.96
CA ASN A 89 -5.19 1.73 9.81
C ASN A 89 -5.99 2.12 11.06
N LYS A 90 -5.39 2.89 11.96
CA LYS A 90 -6.05 3.33 13.20
C LYS A 90 -7.30 4.18 12.96
N ALA A 91 -7.35 4.93 11.86
CA ALA A 91 -8.48 5.80 11.52
C ALA A 91 -9.66 5.02 10.92
N GLU A 92 -9.39 3.99 10.12
CA GLU A 92 -10.40 3.12 9.52
C GLU A 92 -9.98 1.64 9.67
N PRO A 93 -10.19 1.00 10.85
CA PRO A 93 -9.66 -0.35 11.13
C PRO A 93 -10.18 -1.46 10.18
N THR A 94 -11.30 -1.21 9.50
CA THR A 94 -11.86 -2.12 8.48
C THR A 94 -11.07 -2.08 7.17
N LEU A 95 -10.31 -1.01 6.91
CA LEU A 95 -9.55 -0.75 5.69
C LEU A 95 -8.04 -0.67 6.00
N PRO A 96 -7.37 -1.81 6.24
CA PRO A 96 -5.92 -1.82 6.49
C PRO A 96 -5.14 -1.40 5.24
N TYR A 97 -3.91 -0.93 5.42
CA TYR A 97 -3.03 -0.59 4.31
C TYR A 97 -2.27 -1.84 3.84
N LEU A 98 -2.26 -2.12 2.53
CA LEU A 98 -1.47 -3.24 2.01
C LEU A 98 0.03 -3.00 2.22
N CYS A 99 0.76 -4.03 2.64
CA CYS A 99 2.21 -4.02 2.69
C CYS A 99 2.78 -4.47 1.35
N LEU A 100 3.05 -3.52 0.46
CA LEU A 100 3.46 -3.77 -0.93
C LEU A 100 4.97 -3.70 -1.16
N PHE A 101 5.70 -3.08 -0.24
CA PHE A 101 7.13 -2.77 -0.39
C PHE A 101 7.90 -3.29 0.82
N SER A 102 9.16 -3.68 0.63
CA SER A 102 10.11 -3.85 1.73
C SER A 102 10.98 -2.60 1.89
N PRO A 103 10.75 -1.74 2.92
CA PRO A 103 11.58 -0.56 3.17
C PRO A 103 13.05 -0.93 3.42
N THR A 104 13.30 -2.10 4.00
CA THR A 104 14.67 -2.59 4.28
C THR A 104 15.43 -3.01 3.02
N LEU A 105 14.73 -3.40 1.96
CA LEU A 105 15.34 -3.77 0.68
C LEU A 105 15.36 -2.60 -0.31
N ARG A 106 14.82 -1.42 0.07
CA ARG A 106 14.70 -0.23 -0.78
C ARG A 106 14.09 -0.55 -2.15
N GLU A 107 13.08 -1.41 -2.17
CA GLU A 107 12.36 -1.77 -3.41
C GLU A 107 11.60 -0.59 -4.00
N TRP A 108 11.33 0.43 -3.18
CA TRP A 108 10.66 1.66 -3.58
C TRP A 108 11.40 2.89 -3.06
N ASP A 109 11.50 3.90 -3.91
CA ASP A 109 11.96 5.25 -3.58
C ASP A 109 10.84 6.28 -3.81
N ILE A 110 10.94 7.42 -3.12
CA ILE A 110 9.99 8.54 -3.24
C ILE A 110 9.85 9.09 -4.67
N ASN A 111 10.82 8.83 -5.55
CA ASN A 111 10.78 9.24 -6.94
C ASN A 111 10.11 8.21 -7.86
N ASP A 112 9.78 7.00 -7.39
CA ASP A 112 9.17 5.98 -8.22
C ASP A 112 7.74 6.33 -8.63
N LEU A 113 7.41 6.06 -9.89
CA LEU A 113 6.06 6.25 -10.41
C LEU A 113 5.13 5.19 -9.85
N ILE A 114 4.06 5.61 -9.17
CA ILE A 114 3.04 4.74 -8.55
C ILE A 114 2.43 3.80 -9.58
N ALA A 115 2.24 4.31 -10.80
CA ALA A 115 1.75 3.54 -11.93
C ALA A 115 2.66 2.36 -12.30
N HIS A 116 3.98 2.49 -12.12
CA HIS A 116 4.96 1.47 -12.51
C HIS A 116 5.28 0.50 -11.38
N THR A 117 5.13 0.92 -10.14
CA THR A 117 5.48 0.12 -8.96
C THR A 117 4.23 -0.31 -8.19
N THR A 118 3.65 0.60 -7.42
CA THR A 118 2.56 0.39 -6.46
C THR A 118 1.35 -0.34 -7.03
N ILE A 119 0.86 0.05 -8.21
CA ILE A 119 -0.35 -0.58 -8.77
C ILE A 119 -0.09 -2.02 -9.18
N HIS A 120 1.07 -2.32 -9.77
CA HIS A 120 1.45 -3.70 -10.11
C HIS A 120 1.60 -4.56 -8.86
N TRP A 121 2.25 -4.03 -7.82
CA TRP A 121 2.40 -4.77 -6.56
C TRP A 121 1.07 -4.94 -5.83
N ALA A 122 0.15 -3.98 -5.89
CA ALA A 122 -1.20 -4.15 -5.38
C ALA A 122 -1.95 -5.27 -6.11
N ALA A 123 -1.84 -5.35 -7.43
CA ALA A 123 -2.45 -6.42 -8.22
C ALA A 123 -1.84 -7.79 -7.87
N GLN A 124 -0.52 -7.87 -7.72
CA GLN A 124 0.18 -9.09 -7.32
C GLN A 124 -0.18 -9.53 -5.90
N TRP A 125 -0.26 -8.58 -4.95
CA TRP A 125 -0.72 -8.87 -3.59
C TRP A 125 -2.14 -9.44 -3.60
N LEU A 126 -3.04 -8.83 -4.38
CA LEU A 126 -4.43 -9.30 -4.51
C LEU A 126 -4.52 -10.70 -5.13
N TYR A 127 -3.68 -11.03 -6.12
CA TYR A 127 -3.57 -12.38 -6.67
C TYR A 127 -3.22 -13.41 -5.58
N PHE A 128 -2.21 -13.12 -4.75
CA PHE A 128 -1.83 -14.02 -3.66
C PHE A 128 -2.85 -14.07 -2.53
N TYR A 129 -3.53 -12.96 -2.27
CA TYR A 129 -4.64 -12.91 -1.32
C TYR A 129 -5.80 -13.80 -1.75
N GLU A 130 -6.21 -13.76 -3.03
CA GLU A 130 -7.23 -14.67 -3.56
C GLU A 130 -6.81 -16.15 -3.38
N GLY A 131 -5.55 -16.47 -3.66
CA GLY A 131 -5.00 -17.82 -3.41
C GLY A 131 -4.95 -18.20 -1.92
N TRP A 132 -4.66 -17.24 -1.03
CA TRP A 132 -4.63 -17.44 0.42
C TRP A 132 -6.02 -17.73 0.98
N LEU A 133 -7.07 -17.06 0.50
CA LEU A 133 -8.45 -17.36 0.90
C LEU A 133 -8.84 -18.83 0.63
N VAL A 134 -8.29 -19.43 -0.43
CA VAL A 134 -8.60 -20.82 -0.81
C VAL A 134 -7.67 -21.81 -0.11
N THR A 135 -6.37 -21.54 -0.11
CA THR A 135 -5.35 -22.50 0.34
C THR A 135 -5.01 -22.39 1.82
N LYS A 136 -5.47 -21.31 2.49
CA LYS A 136 -5.16 -20.93 3.87
C LYS A 136 -3.67 -20.68 4.14
N LYS A 137 -2.86 -20.63 3.07
CA LYS A 137 -1.41 -20.45 3.09
C LYS A 137 -1.06 -19.32 2.15
N TRP A 138 -0.29 -18.37 2.63
CA TRP A 138 0.17 -17.29 1.75
C TRP A 138 1.30 -17.84 0.89
N ARG A 139 1.31 -17.41 -0.36
CA ARG A 139 2.34 -17.80 -1.34
C ARG A 139 3.00 -16.58 -1.98
N GLY A 140 2.66 -15.39 -1.49
CA GLY A 140 3.27 -14.15 -1.94
C GLY A 140 4.67 -13.99 -1.36
N GLY A 141 5.41 -13.05 -1.94
CA GLY A 141 6.62 -12.53 -1.31
C GLY A 141 6.28 -11.52 -0.19
N GLY A 142 7.31 -10.83 0.27
CA GLY A 142 7.20 -9.78 1.31
C GLY A 142 7.56 -10.29 2.70
N ARG A 143 7.89 -9.35 3.60
CA ARG A 143 8.19 -9.64 5.01
C ARG A 143 6.94 -9.42 5.85
N HIS A 144 6.70 -10.32 6.81
CA HIS A 144 5.61 -10.17 7.76
C HIS A 144 5.78 -8.91 8.59
N VAL A 145 4.68 -8.19 8.77
CA VAL A 145 4.61 -7.07 9.72
C VAL A 145 4.13 -7.66 11.04
N ASN A 146 5.00 -7.74 12.04
CA ASN A 146 4.58 -8.12 13.38
C ASN A 146 4.09 -6.89 14.15
N ALA A 147 3.20 -7.06 15.13
CA ALA A 147 2.71 -5.96 15.97
C ALA A 147 3.86 -5.18 16.67
N GLN A 148 4.94 -5.87 17.03
CA GLN A 148 6.15 -5.25 17.59
C GLN A 148 6.93 -4.40 16.57
N ASP A 149 6.84 -4.73 15.28
CA ASP A 149 7.45 -3.93 14.21
C ASP A 149 6.67 -2.61 14.01
N GLU A 150 5.37 -2.58 14.30
CA GLU A 150 4.58 -1.33 14.34
C GLU A 150 4.88 -0.50 15.60
N GLU A 151 5.02 -1.14 16.77
CA GLU A 151 5.20 -0.44 18.06
C GLU A 151 6.59 0.22 18.19
N LYS A 152 7.67 -0.45 17.76
CA LYS A 152 9.02 0.13 17.73
C LYS A 152 9.15 1.34 16.78
N ARG A 153 8.22 1.50 15.83
CA ARG A 153 8.21 2.60 14.85
C ARG A 153 7.49 3.86 15.34
N LEU A 154 6.69 3.74 16.40
CA LEU A 154 5.93 4.86 16.99
C LEU A 154 6.74 5.62 18.04
N GLU A 155 7.83 5.05 18.56
CA GLU A 155 8.73 5.80 19.43
C GLU A 155 9.54 6.80 18.59
N PRO A 156 9.48 8.11 18.87
CA PRO A 156 10.36 9.06 18.22
C PRO A 156 11.80 8.64 18.51
N ALA A 157 12.65 8.61 17.48
CA ALA A 157 14.08 8.43 17.67
C ALA A 157 14.54 9.41 18.76
N ARG A 158 15.06 8.90 19.88
CA ARG A 158 15.58 9.73 20.96
C ARG A 158 16.53 10.74 20.33
N SER A 159 16.20 12.02 20.48
CA SER A 159 17.10 13.10 20.10
C SER A 159 18.48 12.81 20.73
N PRO A 160 19.56 12.88 19.95
CA PRO A 160 20.90 12.83 20.54
C PRO A 160 21.01 13.97 21.56
N ILE A 161 21.41 13.62 22.78
CA ILE A 161 21.76 14.58 23.85
C ILE A 161 23.09 15.23 23.50
#